data_AF-A0A2P4XZ77-F1
#
_entry.id   AF-A0A2P4XZ77-F1
#
_cell.length_a   1.000
_cell.length_b   1.000
_cell.length_c   1.000
_cell.angle_alpha   90.00
_cell.angle_beta   90.00
_cell.angle_gamma   90.00
#
_symmetry.space_group_name_H-M   'P 1'
#
loop_
_entity.id
_entity.type
_entity.pdbx_description
1 polymer ?
#
loop_
_entity_poly.entity_id
_entity_poly.type
_entity_poly.pdbx_seq_one_letter_code
_entity_poly.pdbx_strand_id
1 'polypeptide(L)'
;MDNYELQVTLDAMDGRPFYFEFTTTASARQFKEFEFAIDARPELDGVACFGKRAKHVVYGGTSEEDVARVRTLVLGLAVVAGIRFTDRSSQLCTPIIHVGQFIFSAAGIIRDAAAA
;
A
#
# COMPACT_ATOMS: atom_id res chain seq x y z
N MET A 1 -13.27 1.78 -4.97
CA MET A 1 -12.14 2.42 -5.65
C MET A 1 -12.27 2.25 -7.15
N ASP A 2 -12.64 3.33 -7.82
CA ASP A 2 -12.52 3.41 -9.27
C ASP A 2 -11.03 3.51 -9.66
N ASN A 3 -10.68 3.13 -10.89
CA ASN A 3 -9.30 3.18 -11.36
C ASN A 3 -8.70 4.60 -11.28
N TYR A 4 -9.56 5.63 -11.32
CA TYR A 4 -9.19 7.04 -11.15
C TYR A 4 -8.79 7.37 -9.71
N GLU A 5 -9.58 6.98 -8.70
CA GLU A 5 -9.26 7.26 -7.29
C GLU A 5 -7.96 6.57 -6.90
N LEU A 6 -7.79 5.32 -7.32
CA LEU A 6 -6.54 4.59 -7.11
C LEU A 6 -5.36 5.31 -7.75
N GLN A 7 -5.52 5.83 -8.96
CA GLN A 7 -4.48 6.60 -9.63
C GLN A 7 -4.15 7.88 -8.87
N VAL A 8 -5.15 8.65 -8.42
CA VAL A 8 -4.93 9.86 -7.60
C VAL A 8 -4.20 9.54 -6.31
N THR A 9 -4.56 8.45 -5.62
CA THR A 9 -3.89 8.02 -4.39
C THR A 9 -2.44 7.62 -4.64
N LEU A 10 -2.15 6.92 -5.74
CA LEU A 10 -0.79 6.55 -6.12
C LEU A 10 0.05 7.77 -6.53
N ASP A 11 -0.53 8.69 -7.31
CA ASP A 11 0.13 9.94 -7.71
C ASP A 11 0.45 10.82 -6.48
N ALA A 12 -0.39 10.80 -5.44
CA ALA A 12 -0.12 11.50 -4.18
C ALA A 12 1.07 10.95 -3.39
N MET A 13 1.55 9.74 -3.74
CA MET A 13 2.75 9.13 -3.18
C MET A 13 4.02 9.50 -3.96
N ASP A 14 3.91 10.21 -5.09
CA ASP A 14 5.06 10.59 -5.90
C ASP A 14 6.07 11.41 -5.09
N GLY A 15 7.35 11.01 -5.15
CA GLY A 15 8.45 11.68 -4.45
C GLY A 15 8.45 11.53 -2.92
N ARG A 16 7.61 10.66 -2.34
CA ARG A 16 7.69 10.39 -0.89
C ARG A 16 9.01 9.69 -0.55
N PRO A 17 9.63 10.02 0.60
CA PRO A 17 10.93 9.45 0.98
C PRO A 17 10.84 8.04 1.58
N PHE A 18 9.68 7.64 2.12
CA PHE A 18 9.52 6.36 2.82
C PHE A 18 8.21 5.67 2.45
N TYR A 19 8.26 4.35 2.31
CA TYR A 19 7.11 3.55 1.90
C TYR A 19 6.94 2.28 2.74
N PHE A 20 5.73 1.73 2.71
CA PHE A 20 5.50 0.31 2.92
C PHE A 20 4.60 -0.26 1.83
N GLU A 21 4.79 -1.54 1.54
CA GLU A 21 3.90 -2.34 0.72
C GLU A 21 3.58 -3.62 1.49
N PHE A 22 2.30 -3.98 1.59
CA PHE A 22 1.88 -5.30 2.00
C PHE A 22 1.23 -6.05 0.84
N THR A 23 1.46 -7.37 0.78
CA THR A 23 0.81 -8.24 -0.20
C THR A 23 0.06 -9.37 0.49
N THR A 24 -1.16 -9.67 0.05
CA THR A 24 -1.97 -10.80 0.52
C THR A 24 -2.66 -11.53 -0.63
N THR A 25 -3.03 -12.79 -0.40
CA THR A 25 -3.88 -13.62 -1.27
C THR A 25 -5.27 -13.85 -0.66
N ALA A 26 -5.69 -12.99 0.28
CA ALA A 26 -7.00 -13.04 0.90
C ALA A 26 -8.13 -13.04 -0.15
N SER A 27 -9.27 -13.64 0.22
CA SER A 27 -10.43 -13.67 -0.66
C SER A 27 -10.93 -12.26 -0.99
N ALA A 28 -11.56 -12.09 -2.16
CA ALA A 28 -12.07 -10.79 -2.59
C ALA A 28 -13.06 -10.18 -1.59
N ARG A 29 -13.85 -11.01 -0.89
CA ARG A 29 -14.78 -10.56 0.14
C ARG A 29 -14.04 -10.00 1.36
N GLN A 30 -13.09 -10.77 1.91
CA GLN A 30 -12.30 -10.33 3.07
C GLN A 30 -11.50 -9.07 2.75
N PHE A 31 -10.91 -8.99 1.56
CA PHE A 31 -10.15 -7.82 1.15
C PHE A 31 -11.05 -6.59 0.99
N LYS A 32 -12.27 -6.74 0.47
CA LYS A 32 -13.24 -5.63 0.36
C LYS A 32 -13.72 -5.13 1.72
N GLU A 33 -13.97 -6.04 2.67
CA GLU A 33 -14.31 -5.66 4.06
C GLU A 33 -13.17 -4.89 4.73
N PHE A 34 -11.93 -5.30 4.45
CA PHE A 34 -10.74 -4.59 4.91
C PHE A 34 -10.58 -3.21 4.24
N GLU A 35 -10.73 -3.10 2.92
CA GLU A 35 -10.73 -1.82 2.18
C GLU A 35 -11.72 -0.83 2.80
N PHE A 36 -12.95 -1.28 3.07
CA PHE A 36 -13.96 -0.44 3.71
C PHE A 36 -13.54 0.04 5.11
N ALA A 37 -12.85 -0.81 5.88
CA ALA A 37 -12.33 -0.44 7.19
C ALA A 37 -11.16 0.56 7.13
N ILE A 38 -10.38 0.54 6.04
CA ILE A 38 -9.37 1.56 5.73
C ILE A 38 -10.08 2.89 5.42
N ASP A 39 -11.01 2.88 4.47
CA ASP A 39 -11.74 4.08 4.00
C ASP A 39 -12.51 4.79 5.13
N ALA A 40 -12.98 4.02 6.13
CA ALA A 40 -13.69 4.55 7.29
C ALA A 40 -12.79 5.30 8.29
N ARG A 41 -11.45 5.27 8.13
CA ARG A 41 -10.49 5.87 9.07
C ARG A 41 -9.71 7.01 8.44
N PRO A 42 -9.96 8.28 8.85
CA PRO A 42 -9.20 9.42 8.36
C PRO A 42 -7.69 9.32 8.58
N GLU A 43 -7.23 8.61 9.62
CA GLU A 43 -5.79 8.46 9.89
C GLU A 43 -5.06 7.56 8.90
N LEU A 44 -5.82 6.88 8.02
CA LEU A 44 -5.34 6.01 6.95
C LEU A 44 -5.57 6.61 5.57
N ASP A 45 -5.90 7.90 5.51
CA ASP A 45 -5.95 8.63 4.24
C ASP A 45 -4.62 8.52 3.50
N GLY A 46 -4.69 8.28 2.19
CA GLY A 46 -3.54 8.00 1.34
C GLY A 46 -3.09 6.54 1.30
N VAL A 47 -3.70 5.61 2.02
CA VAL A 47 -3.42 4.16 1.83
C VAL A 47 -4.12 3.66 0.56
N ALA A 48 -3.35 3.11 -0.38
CA ALA A 48 -3.87 2.53 -1.62
C ALA A 48 -4.05 1.01 -1.48
N CYS A 49 -5.25 0.51 -1.78
CA CYS A 49 -5.57 -0.91 -1.84
C CYS A 49 -5.95 -1.32 -3.26
N PHE A 50 -5.29 -2.33 -3.83
CA PHE A 50 -5.55 -2.75 -5.22
C PHE A 50 -5.11 -4.19 -5.51
N GLY A 51 -5.38 -4.66 -6.74
CA GLY A 51 -4.95 -5.97 -7.23
C GLY A 51 -6.09 -6.97 -7.37
N LYS A 52 -5.86 -8.06 -8.11
CA LYS A 52 -6.86 -9.10 -8.42
C LYS A 52 -6.56 -10.42 -7.71
N ARG A 53 -5.49 -11.11 -8.13
CA ARG A 53 -5.06 -12.39 -7.55
C ARG A 53 -4.19 -12.19 -6.32
N ALA A 54 -3.15 -11.38 -6.45
CA ALA A 54 -2.45 -10.78 -5.33
C ALA A 54 -3.08 -9.41 -5.07
N LYS A 55 -3.27 -9.11 -3.80
CA LYS A 55 -3.79 -7.85 -3.30
C LYS A 55 -2.66 -7.08 -2.65
N HIS A 56 -2.57 -5.80 -2.94
CA HIS A 56 -1.53 -4.89 -2.50
C HIS A 56 -2.15 -3.80 -1.63
N VAL A 57 -1.45 -3.43 -0.56
CA VAL A 57 -1.77 -2.31 0.31
C VAL A 57 -0.51 -1.47 0.42
N VAL A 58 -0.56 -0.24 -0.05
CA VAL A 58 0.62 0.61 -0.24
C VAL A 58 0.41 1.97 0.42
N TYR A 59 1.47 2.53 0.98
CA TYR A 59 1.48 3.87 1.52
C TYR A 59 2.86 4.51 1.37
N GLY A 60 2.89 5.82 1.11
CA GLY A 60 4.09 6.64 1.10
C GLY A 60 3.96 7.83 2.04
N GLY A 61 4.92 8.00 2.95
CA GLY A 61 4.92 9.04 3.98
C GLY A 61 6.17 9.91 3.94
N THR A 62 6.13 11.06 4.62
CA THR A 62 7.25 12.02 4.66
C THR A 62 8.29 11.72 5.74
N SER A 63 7.98 10.83 6.69
CA SER A 63 8.89 10.39 7.74
C SER A 63 8.70 8.90 8.04
N GLU A 64 9.74 8.25 8.56
CA GLU A 64 9.67 6.86 9.01
C GLU A 64 8.63 6.66 10.13
N GLU A 65 8.49 7.64 11.03
CA GLU A 65 7.51 7.60 12.12
C GLU A 65 6.07 7.57 11.60
N ASP A 66 5.78 8.36 10.57
CA ASP A 66 4.45 8.40 9.95
C ASP A 66 4.13 7.08 9.23
N VAL A 67 5.07 6.59 8.41
CA VAL A 67 4.96 5.29 7.74
C VAL A 67 4.78 4.16 8.76
N ALA A 68 5.55 4.14 9.86
CA ALA A 68 5.44 3.14 10.91
C ALA A 68 4.10 3.19 11.66
N ARG A 69 3.59 4.40 11.92
CA ARG A 69 2.28 4.62 12.56
C ARG A 69 1.16 4.09 11.66
N VAL A 70 1.11 4.51 10.39
CA VAL A 70 0.09 4.07 9.43
C VAL A 70 0.17 2.55 9.23
N ARG A 71 1.38 2.01 9.08
CA ARG A 71 1.63 0.56 8.98
C ARG A 71 1.03 -0.21 10.16
N THR A 72 1.22 0.28 11.38
CA THR A 72 0.71 -0.38 12.59
C THR A 72 -0.82 -0.42 12.61
N LEU A 73 -1.47 0.68 12.21
CA LEU A 73 -2.92 0.76 12.10
C LEU A 73 -3.47 -0.20 11.04
N VAL A 74 -2.82 -0.26 9.87
CA VAL A 74 -3.15 -1.19 8.77
C VAL A 74 -3.03 -2.65 9.21
N LEU A 75 -1.96 -3.01 9.92
CA LEU A 75 -1.80 -4.36 10.47
C LEU A 75 -2.87 -4.69 11.51
N GLY A 76 -3.23 -3.74 12.37
CA GLY A 76 -4.32 -3.91 13.34
C GLY A 76 -5.65 -4.23 12.66
N LEU A 77 -5.98 -3.53 11.58
CA LEU A 77 -7.18 -3.81 10.77
C LEU A 77 -7.11 -5.15 10.07
N ALA A 78 -5.94 -5.54 9.57
CA ALA A 78 -5.75 -6.82 8.91
C ALA A 78 -5.99 -7.99 9.88
N VAL A 79 -5.54 -7.88 11.13
CA VAL A 79 -5.81 -8.87 12.18
C VAL A 79 -7.32 -9.02 12.42
N VAL A 80 -8.05 -7.90 12.54
CA VAL A 80 -9.51 -7.91 12.72
C VAL A 80 -10.22 -8.53 11.52
N ALA A 81 -9.76 -8.26 10.31
CA ALA A 81 -10.30 -8.82 9.07
C ALA A 81 -9.84 -10.28 8.78
N GLY A 82 -8.96 -10.85 9.62
CA GLY A 82 -8.38 -12.18 9.40
C GLY A 82 -7.46 -12.27 8.18
N ILE A 83 -6.90 -11.14 7.73
CA ILE A 83 -5.97 -11.06 6.61
C ILE A 83 -4.55 -11.31 7.09
N ARG A 84 -3.84 -12.18 6.38
CA ARG A 84 -2.39 -12.39 6.56
C ARG A 84 -1.65 -11.80 5.37
N PHE A 85 -0.67 -10.95 5.66
CA PHE A 85 0.27 -10.44 4.67
C PHE A 85 1.49 -11.35 4.56
N THR A 86 2.17 -11.31 3.41
CA THR A 86 3.37 -12.11 3.17
C THR A 86 4.60 -11.49 3.86
N ASP A 87 5.47 -12.29 4.46
CA ASP A 87 6.63 -11.81 5.23
C ASP A 87 7.65 -10.98 4.40
N ARG A 88 7.74 -11.21 3.08
CA ARG A 88 8.60 -10.41 2.18
C ARG A 88 8.14 -8.96 2.04
N SER A 89 6.85 -8.73 2.22
CA SER A 89 6.25 -7.39 2.24
C SER A 89 6.35 -6.71 3.62
N SER A 90 7.18 -7.23 4.52
CA SER A 90 7.38 -6.66 5.86
C SER A 90 8.57 -5.70 5.98
N GLN A 91 9.32 -5.43 4.90
CA GLN A 91 10.43 -4.48 4.93
C GLN A 91 9.91 -3.09 5.33
N LEU A 92 10.36 -2.67 6.51
CA LEU A 92 9.95 -1.42 7.13
C LEU A 92 10.61 -0.25 6.40
N CYS A 93 9.83 0.81 6.10
CA CYS A 93 10.34 2.09 5.61
C CYS A 93 11.35 1.92 4.47
N THR A 94 10.93 1.26 3.38
CA THR A 94 11.81 1.12 2.24
C THR A 94 11.87 2.46 1.49
N PRO A 95 13.04 2.87 1.01
CA PRO A 95 13.17 4.05 0.17
C PRO A 95 12.58 3.83 -1.23
N ILE A 96 12.31 2.56 -1.57
CA ILE A 96 11.83 2.11 -2.87
C ILE A 96 10.82 0.96 -2.67
N ILE A 97 9.72 0.99 -3.42
CA ILE A 97 8.80 -0.17 -3.58
C ILE A 97 8.52 -0.43 -5.05
N HIS A 98 8.24 -1.70 -5.38
CA HIS A 98 7.93 -2.15 -6.73
C HIS A 98 6.45 -2.53 -6.82
N VAL A 99 5.66 -1.69 -7.49
CA VAL A 99 4.24 -1.93 -7.73
C VAL A 99 4.04 -2.32 -9.19
N GLY A 100 4.00 -3.62 -9.46
CA GLY A 100 3.88 -4.13 -10.83
C GLY A 100 5.10 -3.76 -11.68
N GLN A 101 4.90 -2.90 -12.69
CA GLN A 101 5.97 -2.37 -13.54
C GLN A 101 6.48 -0.99 -13.07
N PHE A 102 6.03 -0.49 -11.92
CA PHE A 102 6.38 0.85 -11.45
C PHE A 102 7.27 0.77 -10.21
N ILE A 103 8.23 1.67 -10.14
CA ILE A 103 9.12 1.86 -9.01
C ILE A 103 8.76 3.20 -8.39
N PHE A 104 8.36 3.18 -7.13
CA PHE A 104 8.11 4.38 -6.33
C PHE A 104 9.37 4.68 -5.53
N SER A 105 9.81 5.92 -5.52
CA SER A 105 11.02 6.35 -4.83
C SER A 105 10.98 7.85 -4.50
N ALA A 106 11.95 8.32 -3.72
CA ALA A 106 12.15 9.76 -3.49
C ALA A 106 12.45 10.55 -4.77
N ALA A 107 12.97 9.91 -5.82
CA ALA A 107 13.20 10.53 -7.13
C ALA A 107 11.93 10.60 -7.99
N GLY A 108 10.82 10.08 -7.47
CA GLY A 108 9.53 9.98 -8.14
C GLY A 108 9.20 8.58 -8.62
N ILE A 109 8.08 8.46 -9.33
CA ILE A 109 7.57 7.21 -9.89
C ILE A 109 8.15 7.01 -11.29
N ILE A 110 8.89 5.92 -11.49
CA ILE A 110 9.41 5.51 -12.81
C ILE A 110 8.80 4.18 -13.23
N ARG A 111 8.66 3.97 -14.54
CA ARG A 111 8.32 2.65 -15.09
C ARG A 111 9.59 1.82 -15.20
N ASP A 112 9.62 0.66 -14.56
CA ASP A 112 10.70 -0.31 -14.68
C ASP A 112 10.72 -0.87 -16.11
N ALA A 113 11.72 -0.43 -16.89
CA ALA A 113 11.90 -0.83 -18.28
C ALA A 113 12.40 -2.29 -18.40
N ALA A 114 12.81 -2.93 -17.32
CA ALA A 114 13.31 -4.31 -17.33
C ALA A 114 12.19 -5.37 -17.21
N ALA A 115 10.93 -4.98 -16.99
CA ALA A 115 9.79 -5.88 -16.94
C ALA A 115 9.11 -6.02 -18.33
N ALA A 116 9.86 -6.51 -19.31
CA ALA A 116 9.39 -6.91 -20.64
C ALA A 116 9.60 -8.42 -20.86
#